data_AF-A0A0A9CQQ6-F1
#
_entry.id   AF-A0A0A9CQQ6-F1
#
_cell.length_a   1.000
_cell.length_b   1.000
_cell.length_c   1.000
_cell.angle_alpha   90.00
_cell.angle_beta   90.00
_cell.angle_gamma   90.00
#
_symmetry.space_group_name_H-M   'P 1'
#
loop_
_entity.id
_entity.type
_entity.pdbx_description
1 polymer ?
#
loop_
_entity_poly.entity_id
_entity_poly.type
_entity_poly.pdbx_seq_one_letter_code
_entity_poly.pdbx_strand_id
1 'polypeptide(L)' 'MMVTNKRAEDGGGPNREIKPTKCSLKRAILVGLKCVGPDAKKRQNMSHVVQMLETVQNAYQQRGSTI' A
#
# COMPACT_ATOMS: atom_id res chain seq x y z
N MET A 1 17.57 -8.13 -20.72
CA MET A 1 17.71 -7.03 -19.75
C MET A 1 17.61 -7.65 -18.36
N MET A 2 18.70 -7.58 -17.59
CA MET A 2 18.85 -8.26 -16.30
C MET A 2 17.99 -7.52 -15.26
N VAL A 3 16.97 -8.18 -14.69
CA VAL A 3 16.34 -7.70 -13.45
C VAL A 3 17.32 -8.02 -12.32
N THR A 4 18.18 -7.06 -12.01
CA THR A 4 18.92 -7.05 -10.75
C THR A 4 17.89 -7.07 -9.63
N ASN A 5 17.82 -8.19 -8.91
CA ASN A 5 17.04 -8.34 -7.70
C ASN A 5 17.62 -7.39 -6.64
N LYS A 6 17.21 -6.11 -6.67
CA LYS A 6 17.46 -5.16 -5.60
C LYS A 6 16.72 -5.70 -4.39
N ARG A 7 17.45 -6.38 -3.50
CA ARG A 7 16.97 -6.73 -2.18
C ARG A 7 16.43 -5.42 -1.56
N ALA A 8 15.16 -5.44 -1.19
CA ALA A 8 14.55 -4.40 -0.37
C ALA A 8 15.12 -4.52 1.04
N GLU A 9 16.43 -4.28 1.17
CA GLU A 9 17.10 -4.22 2.45
C GLU A 9 16.63 -2.94 3.14
N ASP A 10 16.08 -3.14 4.33
CA ASP A 10 16.12 -2.19 5.43
C ASP A 10 15.43 -0.83 5.24
N GLY A 11 14.13 -0.90 4.96
CA GLY A 11 13.20 0.23 5.11
C GLY A 11 12.26 0.02 6.29
N GLY A 12 12.80 -0.28 7.48
CA GLY A 12 12.02 -0.31 8.72
C GLY A 12 11.49 1.09 9.02
N GLY A 13 10.38 1.47 8.39
CA GLY A 13 9.69 2.73 8.67
C GLY A 13 9.37 2.85 10.16
N PRO A 14 9.23 4.09 10.69
CA PRO A 14 9.04 4.33 12.11
C PRO A 14 7.95 3.41 12.66
N ASN A 15 8.22 2.79 13.81
CA ASN A 15 7.30 1.87 14.47
C ASN A 15 5.94 2.55 14.60
N ARG A 16 5.00 2.13 13.75
CA ARG A 16 3.73 2.83 13.57
C ARG A 16 2.89 2.54 14.79
N GLU A 17 2.75 3.55 15.67
CA GLU A 17 2.05 3.45 16.96
C GLU A 17 0.61 2.90 16.79
N ILE A 18 -0.01 3.20 15.64
CA ILE A 18 -1.30 2.65 15.24
C ILE A 18 -1.11 1.42 14.37
N LYS A 19 -1.36 0.24 14.95
CA LYS A 19 -1.34 -1.03 14.22
C LYS A 19 -2.45 -1.05 13.16
N PRO A 20 -2.13 -1.32 11.87
CA PRO A 20 -3.13 -1.55 10.84
C PRO A 20 -4.22 -2.50 11.25
N THR A 21 -5.43 -2.30 10.74
CA THR A 21 -6.37 -3.42 10.67
C THR A 21 -5.83 -4.43 9.64
N LYS A 22 -6.10 -5.71 9.84
CA LYS A 22 -5.75 -6.75 8.85
C LYS A 22 -6.38 -6.43 7.48
N CYS A 23 -7.54 -5.78 7.45
CA CYS A 23 -8.23 -5.36 6.24
C CYS A 23 -7.50 -4.22 5.51
N SER A 24 -7.09 -3.16 6.22
CA SER A 24 -6.38 -2.04 5.59
C SER A 24 -5.00 -2.46 5.08
N LEU A 25 -4.31 -3.34 5.79
CA LEU A 25 -3.02 -3.90 5.33
C LEU A 25 -3.17 -4.74 4.06
N LYS A 26 -4.13 -5.68 4.02
CA LYS A 26 -4.40 -6.49 2.83
C LYS A 26 -4.73 -5.64 1.61
N ARG A 27 -5.53 -4.58 1.80
CA ARG A 27 -5.89 -3.64 0.73
C ARG A 27 -4.68 -2.82 0.26
N ALA A 28 -3.86 -2.31 1.17
CA ALA A 28 -2.63 -1.57 0.82
C ALA A 28 -1.70 -2.41 -0.07
N ILE A 29 -1.45 -3.67 0.32
CA ILE A 29 -0.61 -4.60 -0.45
C ILE A 29 -1.22 -4.86 -1.83
N LEU A 30 -2.53 -5.11 -1.90
CA LEU A 30 -3.23 -5.33 -3.17
C LEU A 30 -3.14 -4.13 -4.12
N VAL A 31 -3.28 -2.91 -3.59
CA VAL A 31 -3.11 -1.68 -4.37
C VAL A 31 -1.70 -1.57 -4.92
N GLY A 32 -0.69 -1.80 -4.08
CA GLY A 32 0.72 -1.80 -4.49
C GLY A 32 0.99 -2.79 -5.64
N LEU A 33 0.47 -4.02 -5.52
CA LEU A 33 0.61 -5.05 -6.56
C LEU A 33 -0.05 -4.66 -7.89
N LYS A 34 -1.21 -3.97 -7.85
CA LYS A 34 -1.87 -3.45 -9.07
C LYS A 34 -1.06 -2.37 -9.77
N CYS A 35 -0.24 -1.61 -9.04
CA CYS A 35 0.61 -0.56 -9.60
C CYS A 35 1.87 -1.10 -10.27
N VAL A 36 2.40 -2.24 -9.82
CA VAL A 36 3.66 -2.83 -10.31
C VAL A 36 3.48 -4.01 -11.26
N GLY A 37 2.27 -4.19 -11.80
CA GLY A 37 1.99 -5.26 -12.77
C GLY A 37 2.93 -5.25 -13.99
N PRO A 38 3.18 -6.43 -14.61
CA PRO A 38 4.08 -6.56 -15.77
C PRO A 38 3.54 -5.86 -17.02
N ASP A 39 2.22 -5.65 -17.08
CA ASP A 39 1.54 -5.01 -18.20
C ASP A 39 1.27 -3.53 -17.89
N ALA A 40 2.06 -2.65 -18.50
CA ALA A 40 1.96 -1.21 -18.31
C ALA A 40 0.61 -0.62 -18.75
N LYS A 41 -0.08 -1.24 -19.73
CA LYS A 41 -1.39 -0.77 -20.21
C LYS A 41 -2.52 -1.10 -19.23
N LYS A 42 -2.33 -2.12 -18.37
CA LYS A 42 -3.27 -2.52 -17.33
C LYS A 42 -3.01 -1.86 -15.97
N ARG A 43 -1.89 -1.13 -15.84
CA ARG A 43 -1.61 -0.36 -14.63
C ARG A 43 -2.72 0.66 -14.41
N GLN A 44 -3.15 0.77 -13.16
CA GLN A 44 -4.24 1.67 -12.80
C GLN A 44 -3.79 3.13 -12.96
N ASN A 45 -4.71 3.99 -13.39
CA ASN A 45 -4.47 5.43 -13.38
C ASN A 45 -4.13 5.88 -11.95
N MET A 46 -3.14 6.76 -11.80
CA MET A 46 -2.73 7.32 -10.50
C MET A 46 -3.90 7.90 -9.71
N SER A 47 -4.88 8.54 -10.35
CA SER A 47 -6.07 9.06 -9.65
C SER A 47 -6.87 7.94 -8.96
N HIS A 48 -7.06 6.81 -9.65
CA HIS A 48 -7.74 5.65 -9.08
C HIS A 48 -6.91 5.03 -7.94
N VAL A 49 -5.58 4.98 -8.10
CA VAL A 49 -4.67 4.50 -7.05
C VAL A 49 -4.76 5.37 -5.79
N VAL A 50 -4.79 6.70 -5.94
CA VAL A 50 -4.93 7.64 -4.81
C VAL A 50 -6.24 7.39 -4.08
N GLN A 51 -7.37 7.28 -4.79
CA GLN A 51 -8.66 6.97 -4.18
C GLN A 51 -8.63 5.64 -3.42
N MET A 52 -8.02 4.59 -4.00
CA MET A 52 -7.87 3.31 -3.32
C MET A 52 -7.01 3.43 -2.04
N LEU A 53 -5.96 4.25 -2.05
CA LEU A 53 -5.11 4.49 -0.87
C LEU A 53 -5.81 5.34 0.19
N GLU A 54 -6.64 6.31 -0.18
CA GLU A 54 -7.42 7.11 0.77
C GLU A 54 -8.41 6.23 1.55
N THR A 55 -9.10 5.30 0.89
CA THR A 55 -9.99 4.34 1.59
C THR A 55 -9.22 3.48 2.60
N VAL A 56 -7.98 3.14 2.27
CA VAL A 56 -7.09 2.39 3.15
C VAL A 56 -6.67 3.25 4.34
N GLN A 57 -6.26 4.50 4.11
CA GLN A 57 -5.87 5.47 5.15
C GLN A 57 -7.00 5.77 6.13
N ASN A 58 -8.21 5.98 5.63
CA ASN A 58 -9.39 6.22 6.47
C ASN A 58 -9.64 5.03 7.40
N ALA A 59 -9.43 3.80 6.93
CA ALA A 59 -9.53 2.61 7.77
C ALA A 59 -8.42 2.49 8.84
N TYR A 60 -7.31 3.22 8.72
CA TYR A 60 -6.32 3.36 9.79
C TYR A 60 -6.75 4.41 10.82
N GLN A 61 -7.25 5.56 10.35
CA GLN A 61 -7.64 6.68 11.22
C GLN A 61 -8.86 6.35 12.09
N GLN A 62 -9.86 5.64 11.55
CA GLN A 62 -11.07 5.30 12.31
C GLN A 62 -10.81 4.43 13.55
N ARG A 63 -9.72 3.66 13.58
CA ARG A 63 -9.37 2.84 14.76
C ARG A 63 -8.54 3.61 15.80
N GLY A 64 -7.89 4.71 15.42
CA GLY A 64 -7.21 5.61 16.36
C GLY A 64 -8.16 6.60 17.04
N SER A 65 -9.39 6.74 16.54
CA SER A 65 -10.41 7.65 17.09
C SER A 65 -11.39 6.97 18.05
N THR A 66 -11.26 5.66 18.27
CA THR A 66 -12.01 4.89 19.28
C THR A 66 -11.07 4.54 20.44
N ILE A 67 -10.50 5.56 21.07
CA ILE A 67 -9.92 5.50 22.42
C ILE A 67 -10.28 6.83 23.09
#